data_AF-A0A4R6JSK2-F1
#
_entry.id   AF-A0A4R6JSK2-F1
#
_cell.length_a   1.000
_cell.length_b   1.000
_cell.length_c   1.000
_cell.angle_alpha   90.00
_cell.angle_beta   90.00
_cell.angle_gamma   90.00
#
_symmetry.space_group_name_H-M   'P 1'
#
loop_
_entity.id
_entity.type
_entity.pdbx_description
1 polymer ?
#
loop_
_entity_poly.entity_id
_entity_poly.type
_entity_poly.pdbx_seq_one_letter_code
_entity_poly.pdbx_strand_id
1 'polypeptide(L)'
;MYLPRLRLAMKIGSEYRVEAVTGRHWAAFAERSRLDAGRVRARISELAGRLPKAFRQAASADAVVALGSGLPGRLVARITEHAVRCVKALDGA
;
A
#
# COMPACT_ATOMS: atom_id res chain seq x y z
N MET A 1 -4.30 -12.04 19.28
CA MET A 1 -5.18 -11.18 18.45
C MET A 1 -5.19 -11.77 17.04
N TYR A 2 -6.29 -12.42 16.63
CA TYR A 2 -6.44 -12.96 15.28
C TYR A 2 -6.63 -11.79 14.31
N LEU A 3 -5.62 -11.51 13.48
CA LEU A 3 -5.80 -10.60 12.35
C LEU A 3 -6.35 -11.45 11.20
N PRO A 4 -7.61 -11.25 10.77
CA PRO A 4 -8.13 -11.97 9.62
C PRO A 4 -7.23 -11.70 8.42
N ARG A 5 -7.02 -12.71 7.57
CA ARG A 5 -6.26 -12.55 6.32
C ARG A 5 -6.93 -11.44 5.50
N LEU A 6 -6.26 -10.30 5.37
CA LEU A 6 -6.77 -9.14 4.64
C LEU A 6 -6.96 -9.49 3.17
N ARG A 7 -8.20 -9.38 2.69
CA ARG A 7 -8.59 -9.62 1.30
C ARG A 7 -9.17 -8.33 0.72
N LEU A 8 -8.79 -8.06 -0.52
CA LEU A 8 -9.36 -6.99 -1.33
C LEU A 8 -10.79 -7.36 -1.77
N ALA A 9 -11.65 -6.36 -1.92
CA ALA A 9 -12.98 -6.56 -2.51
C ALA A 9 -12.88 -6.95 -4.00
N MET A 10 -11.87 -6.44 -4.70
CA MET A 10 -11.57 -6.77 -6.10
C MET A 10 -10.17 -7.36 -6.21
N LYS A 11 -10.02 -8.38 -7.06
CA LYS A 11 -8.71 -8.98 -7.34
C LYS A 11 -7.83 -8.04 -8.16
N ILE A 12 -6.53 -8.13 -7.94
CA ILE A 12 -5.50 -7.57 -8.83
C ILE A 12 -4.89 -8.75 -9.58
N GLY A 13 -5.08 -8.80 -10.90
CA GLY A 13 -4.71 -9.96 -11.71
C GLY A 13 -5.47 -11.22 -11.28
N SER A 14 -4.80 -12.11 -10.53
CA SER A 14 -5.34 -13.36 -9.98
C SER A 14 -5.41 -13.40 -8.45
N GLU A 15 -4.98 -12.34 -7.74
CA GLU A 15 -4.81 -12.36 -6.29
C GLU A 15 -5.80 -11.44 -5.56
N TYR A 16 -6.32 -11.92 -4.43
CA TYR A 16 -7.20 -11.18 -3.53
C TYR A 16 -6.50 -10.78 -2.23
N ARG A 17 -5.50 -11.53 -1.79
CA ARG A 17 -4.82 -11.32 -0.50
C ARG A 17 -3.86 -10.16 -0.63
N VAL A 18 -4.04 -9.14 0.21
CA VAL A 18 -3.23 -7.90 0.17
C VAL A 18 -1.73 -8.19 0.28
N GLU A 19 -1.35 -9.12 1.16
CA GLU A 19 0.03 -9.51 1.42
C GLU A 19 0.71 -10.30 0.27
N ALA A 20 -0.08 -10.87 -0.65
CA ALA A 20 0.41 -11.73 -1.72
C ALA A 20 0.41 -11.02 -3.10
N VAL A 21 -0.02 -9.76 -3.17
CA VAL A 21 0.03 -8.97 -4.40
C VAL A 21 1.50 -8.63 -4.71
N THR A 22 1.95 -8.92 -5.93
CA THR A 22 3.33 -8.69 -6.40
C THR A 22 3.31 -8.07 -7.81
N GLY A 23 4.48 -7.73 -8.35
CA GLY A 23 4.64 -7.12 -9.67
C GLY A 23 3.96 -7.90 -10.82
N ARG A 24 3.94 -9.24 -10.76
CA ARG A 24 3.27 -10.07 -11.78
C ARG A 24 1.75 -9.87 -11.82
N HIS A 25 1.13 -9.66 -10.64
CA HIS A 25 -0.32 -9.46 -10.54
C HIS A 25 -0.71 -8.09 -11.10
N TRP A 26 0.12 -7.07 -10.88
CA TRP A 26 -0.04 -5.75 -11.47
C TRP A 26 0.22 -5.73 -12.97
N ALA A 27 1.18 -6.51 -13.47
CA ALA A 27 1.40 -6.68 -14.90
C ALA A 27 0.19 -7.33 -15.59
N ALA A 28 -0.33 -8.43 -15.03
CA ALA A 28 -1.54 -9.08 -15.54
C ALA A 28 -2.79 -8.17 -15.46
N PHE A 29 -2.89 -7.34 -14.42
CA PHE A 29 -3.93 -6.31 -14.33
C PHE A 29 -3.80 -5.27 -15.45
N ALA A 30 -2.59 -4.77 -15.69
CA ALA A 30 -2.31 -3.78 -16.73
C ALA A 30 -2.67 -4.32 -18.12
N GLU A 31 -2.22 -5.53 -18.44
CA GLU A 31 -2.52 -6.21 -19.70
C GLU A 31 -4.04 -6.33 -19.95
N ARG A 32 -4.78 -6.88 -18.98
CA ARG A 32 -6.24 -7.04 -19.09
C ARG A 32 -6.98 -5.71 -19.21
N SER A 33 -6.42 -4.67 -18.60
CA SER A 33 -6.99 -3.31 -18.62
C SER A 33 -6.50 -2.49 -19.80
N ARG A 34 -5.65 -3.05 -20.68
CA ARG A 34 -5.01 -2.36 -21.82
C ARG A 34 -4.24 -1.11 -21.39
N LEU A 35 -3.55 -1.21 -20.24
CA LEU A 35 -2.70 -0.16 -19.68
C LEU A 35 -1.23 -0.52 -19.88
N ASP A 36 -0.37 0.49 -19.93
CA ASP A 36 1.07 0.29 -19.93
C ASP A 36 1.55 -0.25 -18.56
N ALA A 37 2.15 -1.44 -18.57
CA ALA A 37 2.57 -2.10 -17.34
C ALA A 37 3.70 -1.34 -16.61
N GLY A 38 4.61 -0.71 -17.36
CA GLY A 38 5.68 0.10 -16.79
C GLY A 38 5.14 1.31 -16.02
N ARG A 39 4.18 2.03 -16.61
CA ARG A 39 3.50 3.18 -16.01
C ARG A 39 2.68 2.79 -14.80
N VAL A 40 1.98 1.65 -14.83
CA VAL A 40 1.26 1.12 -13.67
C VAL A 40 2.23 0.85 -12.51
N ARG A 41 3.34 0.15 -12.77
CA ARG A 41 4.36 -0.11 -11.74
C ARG A 41 4.98 1.18 -11.20
N ALA A 42 5.40 2.09 -12.07
CA ALA A 42 5.97 3.38 -11.68
C ALA A 42 5.01 4.17 -10.78
N ARG A 43 3.71 4.18 -11.13
CA ARG A 43 2.68 4.86 -10.33
C ARG A 43 2.50 4.24 -8.94
N ILE A 44 2.53 2.91 -8.85
CA ILE A 44 2.42 2.20 -7.57
C ILE A 44 3.64 2.51 -6.68
N SER A 45 4.85 2.48 -7.25
CA SER A 45 6.08 2.81 -6.53
C SER A 45 6.07 4.25 -6.03
N GLU A 46 5.66 5.21 -6.86
CA GLU A 46 5.51 6.62 -6.48
C GLU A 46 4.51 6.78 -5.32
N LEU A 47 3.34 6.15 -5.41
CA LEU A 47 2.33 6.19 -4.34
C LEU A 47 2.86 5.59 -3.04
N ALA A 48 3.54 4.44 -3.11
CA ALA A 48 4.16 3.81 -1.95
C ALA A 48 5.19 4.73 -1.29
N GLY A 49 6.03 5.42 -2.08
CA GLY A 49 6.99 6.39 -1.56
C GLY A 49 6.35 7.62 -0.90
N ARG A 50 5.17 8.05 -1.37
CA ARG A 50 4.43 9.21 -0.82
C ARG A 50 3.68 8.90 0.48
N LEU A 51 3.24 7.66 0.67
CA LEU A 51 2.41 7.24 1.81
C LEU A 51 2.99 7.62 3.18
N PRO A 52 4.27 7.34 3.51
CA PRO A 52 4.82 7.66 4.83
C PRO A 52 4.75 9.15 5.17
N LYS A 53 5.03 10.02 4.20
CA LYS A 53 4.97 11.48 4.40
C LYS A 53 3.53 11.94 4.62
N ALA A 54 2.60 11.47 3.77
CA ALA A 54 1.19 11.83 3.88
C ALA A 54 0.60 11.41 5.25
N PHE A 55 0.94 10.22 5.73
CA PHE A 55 0.49 9.74 7.04
C PHE A 55 1.11 10.51 8.21
N ARG A 56 2.39 10.90 8.13
CA ARG A 56 3.00 11.78 9.14
C ARG A 56 2.29 13.12 9.19
N GLN A 57 2.03 13.73 8.04
CA GLN A 57 1.31 15.00 7.97
C GLN A 57 -0.10 14.88 8.57
N ALA A 58 -0.83 13.81 8.25
CA ALA A 58 -2.15 13.56 8.84
C ALA A 58 -2.08 13.33 10.35
N ALA A 59 -1.07 12.60 10.85
CA ALA A 59 -0.88 12.36 12.28
C ALA A 59 -0.51 13.63 13.07
N SER A 60 0.14 14.60 12.41
CA SER A 60 0.52 15.89 13.00
C SER A 60 -0.56 16.97 12.87
N ALA A 61 -1.71 16.69 12.26
CA ALA A 61 -2.80 17.66 12.19
C ALA A 61 -3.36 17.92 13.59
N ASP A 62 -3.61 19.19 13.95
CA ASP A 62 -4.05 19.59 15.29
C ASP A 62 -5.28 18.82 15.78
N ALA A 63 -6.27 18.61 14.90
CA ALA A 63 -7.47 17.83 15.22
C ALA A 63 -7.17 16.37 15.61
N VAL A 64 -6.10 15.78 15.06
CA VAL A 64 -5.66 14.41 15.37
C VAL A 64 -4.80 14.40 16.63
N VAL A 65 -3.92 15.39 16.81
CA VAL A 65 -3.11 15.56 18.02
C VAL A 65 -4.00 15.78 19.25
N ALA A 66 -5.07 16.57 19.10
CA ALA A 66 -6.03 16.87 20.17
C ALA A 66 -6.74 15.62 20.72
N LEU A 67 -6.74 14.50 19.99
CA LEU A 67 -7.28 13.22 20.47
C LEU A 67 -6.44 12.61 21.61
N GLY A 68 -5.21 13.08 21.85
CA GLY A 68 -4.33 12.59 22.92
C GLY A 68 -3.96 11.10 22.82
N SER A 69 -4.13 10.50 21.65
CA SER A 69 -3.97 9.06 21.42
C SER A 69 -2.60 8.73 20.84
N GLY A 70 -1.98 7.63 21.29
CA GLY A 70 -0.78 7.07 20.65
C GLY A 70 -1.05 6.29 19.35
N LEU A 71 -2.32 6.16 18.94
CA LEU A 71 -2.70 5.40 17.75
C LEU A 71 -2.15 5.98 16.43
N PRO A 72 -2.16 7.30 16.17
CA PRO A 72 -1.63 7.87 14.93
C PRO A 72 -0.16 7.51 14.70
N GLY A 73 0.68 7.57 15.74
CA GLY A 73 2.09 7.15 15.66
C GLY A 73 2.25 5.67 15.28
N ARG A 74 1.43 4.78 15.85
CA ARG A 74 1.44 3.35 15.49
C ARG A 74 0.99 3.13 14.05
N LEU A 75 0.00 3.88 13.56
CA LEU A 75 -0.45 3.79 12.16
C LEU A 75 0.63 4.26 11.19
N VAL A 76 1.32 5.37 11.51
CA VAL A 76 2.48 5.85 10.73
C VAL A 76 3.57 4.79 10.63
N ALA A 77 3.92 4.13 11.74
CA ALA A 77 4.92 3.06 11.72
C ALA A 77 4.48 1.89 10.82
N ARG A 78 3.25 1.40 11.00
CA ARG A 78 2.71 0.25 10.24
C ARG A 78 2.61 0.54 8.75
N ILE A 79 2.15 1.72 8.34
CA ILE A 79 2.05 2.07 6.92
C ILE A 79 3.43 2.26 6.29
N THR A 80 4.40 2.76 7.05
CA THR A 80 5.78 2.92 6.56
C THR A 80 6.41 1.56 6.26
N GLU A 81 6.29 0.61 7.18
CA GLU A 81 6.72 -0.77 6.94
C GLU A 81 6.00 -1.41 5.75
N HIS A 82 4.69 -1.18 5.63
CA HIS A 82 3.90 -1.73 4.53
C HIS A 82 4.32 -1.16 3.17
N ALA A 83 4.54 0.16 3.08
CA ALA A 83 5.01 0.81 1.87
C ALA A 83 6.34 0.22 1.37
N VAL A 84 7.29 -0.03 2.28
CA VAL A 84 8.56 -0.70 1.96
C VAL A 84 8.32 -2.12 1.42
N ARG A 85 7.43 -2.89 2.05
CA ARG A 85 7.07 -4.23 1.56
C ARG A 85 6.44 -4.18 0.17
N CYS A 86 5.56 -3.20 -0.09
CA CYS A 86 4.92 -3.02 -1.39
C CYS A 86 5.94 -2.75 -2.51
N VAL A 87 6.91 -1.86 -2.27
CA VAL A 87 7.96 -1.57 -3.25
C VAL A 87 8.79 -2.83 -3.52
N LYS A 88 9.25 -3.53 -2.48
CA LYS A 88 10.00 -4.78 -2.63
C LYS A 88 9.22 -5.85 -3.42
N ALA A 89 7.93 -6.01 -3.14
CA ALA A 89 7.07 -6.97 -3.83
C ALA A 89 6.77 -6.59 -5.30
N LEU A 90 6.93 -5.32 -5.65
CA LEU A 90 6.80 -4.82 -7.02
C LEU A 90 8.01 -5.17 -7.88
N ASP A 91 9.20 -5.10 -7.28
CA ASP A 91 10.49 -5.34 -7.95
C ASP A 91 10.87 -6.84 -7.96
N GLY A 92 10.49 -7.60 -6.92
CA GLY A 92 10.87 -9.00 -6.73
C GLY A 92 9.98 -10.04 -7.42
N ALA A 93 9.49 -9.78 -8.64
CA ALA A 93 8.63 -10.70 -9.39
C ALA A 93 9.23 -11.11 -10.75
#